data_AF-A0A8S4QT38-F1
#
_entry.id   AF-A0A8S4QT38-F1
#
_cell.length_a   1.000
_cell.length_b   1.000
_cell.length_c   1.000
_cell.angle_alpha   90.00
_cell.angle_beta   90.00
_cell.angle_gamma   90.00
#
_symmetry.space_group_name_H-M   'P 1'
#
loop_
_entity.id
_entity.type
_entity.pdbx_description
1 polymer ?
#
loop_
_entity_poly.entity_id
_entity_poly.type
_entity_poly.pdbx_seq_one_letter_code
_entity_poly.pdbx_strand_id
1 'polypeptide(L)'
;MFVYAFICVFIGSTIGFHVDKEAPPQWSDVYTIKGILNIPYAELHEPFYAWFDSKNGKSRIDYYGAMVKTYQLAASVYPEFGTSIKIAPVTTEKVQNQDTCLQVNGTKGESINVQTVLPDMTDFKYVGEYHH
;
A
#
# COMPACT_ATOMS: atom_id res chain seq x y z
N MET A 1 -46.13 -33.00 2.27
CA MET A 1 -45.96 -31.55 2.55
C MET A 1 -45.05 -31.23 3.75
N PHE A 2 -44.36 -32.20 4.38
CA PHE A 2 -43.53 -31.96 5.58
C PHE A 2 -42.02 -32.22 5.39
N VAL A 3 -41.58 -32.57 4.17
CA VAL A 3 -40.17 -32.96 3.91
C VAL A 3 -39.32 -31.79 3.43
N TYR A 4 -39.93 -30.80 2.76
CA TYR A 4 -39.21 -29.63 2.23
C TYR A 4 -38.88 -28.57 3.30
N ALA A 5 -39.56 -28.58 4.45
CA ALA A 5 -39.32 -27.61 5.53
C ALA A 5 -38.00 -27.85 6.28
N PHE A 6 -37.50 -29.10 6.32
CA PHE A 6 -36.25 -29.43 7.01
C PHE A 6 -34.99 -29.07 6.21
N ILE A 7 -35.08 -28.98 4.87
CA ILE A 7 -33.93 -28.64 4.02
C ILE A 7 -33.59 -27.15 4.11
N CYS A 8 -34.58 -26.27 4.36
CA CYS A 8 -34.33 -24.84 4.51
C CYS A 8 -33.71 -24.44 5.86
N VAL A 9 -33.73 -25.31 6.87
CA VAL A 9 -33.18 -25.00 8.21
C VAL A 9 -31.67 -25.22 8.29
N PHE A 10 -31.09 -26.10 7.45
CA PHE A 10 -29.64 -26.37 7.45
C PHE A 10 -28.81 -25.46 6.54
N ILE A 11 -29.43 -24.68 5.66
CA ILE A 11 -28.72 -23.71 4.80
C ILE A 11 -28.62 -22.34 5.50
N GLY A 12 -29.35 -22.14 6.61
CA GLY A 12 -29.35 -20.91 7.40
C GLY A 12 -28.23 -20.80 8.45
N SER A 13 -27.29 -21.74 8.50
CA SER A 13 -26.09 -21.63 9.34
C SER A 13 -25.09 -20.69 8.67
N THR A 14 -25.36 -19.39 8.81
CA THR A 14 -24.39 -18.30 8.91
C THR A 14 -22.96 -18.67 8.48
N ILE A 15 -22.58 -18.25 7.27
CA ILE A 15 -21.18 -17.98 6.93
C ILE A 15 -20.77 -16.74 7.73
N GLY A 16 -20.62 -16.91 9.05
CA GLY A 16 -19.95 -15.94 9.89
C GLY A 16 -18.47 -16.12 9.66
N PHE A 17 -17.83 -15.17 8.97
CA PHE A 17 -16.38 -15.11 8.95
C PHE A 17 -15.92 -15.03 10.40
N HIS A 18 -15.33 -16.11 10.92
CA HIS A 18 -14.73 -16.12 12.23
C HIS A 18 -13.51 -15.20 12.17
N VAL A 19 -13.67 -13.95 12.61
CA VAL A 19 -12.55 -13.02 12.74
C VAL A 19 -11.76 -13.47 13.95
N ASP A 20 -10.61 -14.08 13.70
CA ASP A 20 -9.63 -14.35 14.75
C ASP A 20 -9.11 -13.00 15.26
N LYS A 21 -9.44 -12.69 16.51
CA LYS A 21 -9.04 -11.43 17.17
C LYS A 21 -7.57 -11.42 17.57
N GLU A 22 -6.95 -12.60 17.67
CA GLU A 22 -5.55 -12.76 18.06
C GLU A 22 -4.62 -12.81 16.84
N ALA A 23 -5.17 -13.01 15.65
CA ALA A 23 -4.42 -12.93 14.41
C ALA A 23 -4.04 -11.48 14.08
N PRO A 24 -2.83 -11.24 13.54
CA PRO A 24 -2.47 -9.91 13.07
C PRO A 24 -3.37 -9.48 11.90
N PRO A 25 -3.62 -8.16 11.75
CA PRO A 25 -4.45 -7.65 10.66
C PRO A 25 -3.89 -8.07 9.31
N GLN A 26 -4.79 -8.49 8.42
CA GLN A 26 -4.45 -8.86 7.06
C GLN A 26 -4.72 -7.67 6.13
N TRP A 27 -3.70 -7.26 5.39
CA TRP A 27 -3.83 -6.19 4.41
C TRP A 27 -4.39 -6.73 3.11
N SER A 28 -5.19 -5.91 2.41
CA SER A 28 -5.62 -6.24 1.06
C SER A 28 -4.44 -6.11 0.09
N ASP A 29 -4.42 -6.93 -0.95
CA ASP A 29 -3.51 -6.76 -2.09
C ASP A 29 -3.74 -5.46 -2.87
N VAL A 30 -4.92 -4.84 -2.71
CA VAL A 30 -5.29 -3.60 -3.39
C VAL A 30 -5.95 -2.67 -2.38
N TYR A 31 -5.37 -1.49 -2.15
CA TYR A 31 -5.92 -0.52 -1.21
C TYR A 31 -5.54 0.92 -1.55
N THR A 32 -6.26 1.84 -0.91
CA THR A 32 -5.92 3.27 -0.87
C THR A 32 -5.93 3.72 0.58
N ILE A 33 -4.93 4.51 0.96
CA ILE A 33 -4.78 4.99 2.34
C ILE A 33 -4.32 6.44 2.35
N LYS A 34 -4.69 7.15 3.41
CA LYS A 34 -4.13 8.45 3.76
C LYS A 34 -3.49 8.36 5.13
N GLY A 35 -2.40 9.09 5.34
CA GLY A 35 -1.69 9.08 6.60
C GLY A 35 -0.84 10.32 6.78
N ILE A 36 -0.15 10.38 7.92
CA ILE A 36 0.86 11.39 8.23
C ILE A 36 2.15 10.62 8.51
N LEU A 37 3.17 10.86 7.68
CA LEU A 37 4.52 10.38 7.94
C LEU A 37 5.17 11.32 8.95
N ASN A 38 5.49 10.80 10.13
CA ASN A 38 6.21 11.53 11.16
C ASN A 38 7.69 11.21 11.04
N ILE A 39 8.53 12.23 10.87
CA ILE A 39 9.99 12.11 10.83
C ILE A 39 10.53 12.91 12.03
N PRO A 40 10.59 12.32 13.24
CA PRO A 40 10.81 13.07 14.48
C PRO A 40 12.13 13.83 14.49
N TYR A 41 13.21 13.24 13.96
CA TYR A 41 14.52 13.89 13.89
C TYR A 41 14.51 15.20 13.08
N ALA A 42 13.62 15.31 12.09
CA ALA A 42 13.49 16.50 11.25
C ALA A 42 12.33 17.41 11.68
N GLU A 43 11.58 17.03 12.72
CA GLU A 43 10.34 17.71 13.14
C GLU A 43 9.31 17.88 12.00
N LEU A 44 9.31 16.93 11.06
CA LEU A 44 8.44 16.96 9.89
C LEU A 44 7.22 16.04 10.06
N HIS A 45 6.07 16.58 9.69
CA HIS A 45 4.80 15.89 9.58
C HIS A 45 4.32 15.99 8.14
N GLU A 46 4.38 14.88 7.42
CA GLU A 46 4.12 14.86 5.99
C GLU A 46 2.84 14.10 5.68
N PRO A 47 1.74 14.79 5.36
CA PRO A 47 0.53 14.12 4.92
C PRO A 47 0.78 13.45 3.57
N PHE A 48 0.35 12.20 3.45
CA PHE A 48 0.48 11.43 2.22
C PHE A 48 -0.83 10.72 1.85
N TYR A 49 -0.98 10.46 0.56
CA TYR A 49 -2.00 9.57 0.00
C TYR A 49 -1.30 8.48 -0.79
N ALA A 50 -1.66 7.22 -0.58
CA ALA A 50 -1.05 6.10 -1.26
C ALA A 50 -2.09 5.20 -1.92
N TRP A 51 -1.75 4.70 -3.10
CA TRP A 51 -2.46 3.66 -3.83
C TRP A 51 -1.51 2.49 -4.00
N PHE A 52 -1.97 1.31 -3.58
CA PHE A 52 -1.23 0.07 -3.68
C PHE A 52 -2.06 -0.94 -4.44
N ASP A 53 -1.46 -1.55 -5.45
CA ASP A 53 -2.04 -2.62 -6.25
C ASP A 53 -0.95 -3.65 -6.57
N SER A 54 -0.75 -4.61 -5.66
CA SER A 54 0.23 -5.68 -5.86
C SER A 54 -0.17 -6.60 -7.02
N LYS A 55 -1.47 -6.80 -7.24
CA LYS A 55 -2.00 -7.66 -8.32
C LYS A 55 -1.60 -7.17 -9.70
N ASN A 56 -1.61 -5.85 -9.90
CA ASN A 56 -1.22 -5.24 -11.17
C ASN A 56 0.20 -4.66 -11.14
N GLY A 57 0.97 -4.87 -10.07
CA GLY A 57 2.38 -4.50 -10.04
C GLY A 57 2.63 -2.99 -9.96
N LYS A 58 1.75 -2.20 -9.30
CA LYS A 58 1.83 -0.73 -9.26
C LYS A 58 1.58 -0.17 -7.88
N SER A 59 2.35 0.82 -7.48
CA SER A 59 1.96 1.72 -6.40
C SER A 59 2.31 3.16 -6.70
N ARG A 60 1.61 4.05 -6.01
CA ARG A 60 1.80 5.50 -6.08
C ARG A 60 1.71 6.09 -4.69
N ILE A 61 2.58 7.03 -4.35
CA ILE A 61 2.45 7.85 -3.15
C ILE A 61 2.54 9.32 -3.53
N ASP A 62 1.56 10.09 -3.07
CA ASP A 62 1.51 11.53 -3.23
C ASP A 62 1.87 12.20 -1.91
N TYR A 63 2.80 13.15 -1.97
CA TYR A 63 3.23 13.98 -0.86
C TYR A 63 2.90 15.45 -1.14
N TYR A 64 2.73 16.23 -0.07
CA TYR A 64 2.53 17.69 -0.11
C TYR A 64 1.42 18.13 -1.09
N GLY A 65 0.24 17.52 -0.99
CA GLY A 65 -0.89 17.85 -1.88
C GLY A 65 -0.64 17.46 -3.34
N ALA A 66 0.03 16.33 -3.55
CA ALA A 66 0.43 15.82 -4.86
C ALA A 66 1.47 16.66 -5.61
N MET A 67 2.14 17.61 -4.94
CA MET A 67 3.30 18.31 -5.50
C MET A 67 4.45 17.34 -5.81
N VAL A 68 4.66 16.35 -4.95
CA VAL A 68 5.60 15.25 -5.20
C VAL A 68 4.83 13.95 -5.33
N LYS A 69 5.13 13.18 -6.36
CA LYS A 69 4.51 11.88 -6.63
C LYS A 69 5.60 10.84 -6.84
N THR A 70 5.54 9.72 -6.14
CA THR A 70 6.38 8.56 -6.41
C THR A 70 5.54 7.45 -7.01
N TYR A 71 6.14 6.69 -7.91
CA TYR A 71 5.56 5.50 -8.51
C TYR A 71 6.58 4.37 -8.43
N GLN A 72 6.14 3.20 -7.99
CA GLN A 72 6.92 1.97 -8.07
C GLN A 72 6.17 1.01 -8.98
N LEU A 73 6.77 0.72 -10.13
CA LEU A 73 6.20 -0.12 -11.17
C LEU A 73 7.04 -1.39 -11.28
N ALA A 74 6.40 -2.54 -11.11
CA ALA A 74 7.09 -3.83 -11.20
C ALA A 74 7.48 -4.18 -12.64
N ALA A 75 8.35 -5.17 -12.78
CA ALA A 75 8.82 -5.70 -14.07
C ALA A 75 7.69 -6.15 -15.01
N SER A 76 6.57 -6.64 -14.44
CA SER A 76 5.37 -7.03 -15.20
C SER A 76 4.63 -5.85 -15.83
N VAL A 77 4.95 -4.62 -15.41
CA VAL A 77 4.31 -3.39 -15.89
C VAL A 77 5.24 -2.65 -16.84
N TYR A 78 6.43 -2.25 -16.35
CA TYR A 78 7.32 -1.34 -17.05
C TYR A 78 8.60 -1.07 -16.23
N PRO A 79 9.81 -1.06 -16.82
CA PRO A 79 10.40 -1.92 -17.86
C PRO A 79 10.83 -3.30 -17.31
N GLU A 80 11.65 -4.08 -18.03
CA GLU A 80 12.02 -5.50 -17.74
C GLU A 80 12.43 -5.82 -16.29
N PHE A 81 12.95 -4.85 -15.53
CA PHE A 81 13.33 -5.02 -14.13
C PHE A 81 12.58 -4.05 -13.18
N GLY A 82 11.47 -3.50 -13.65
CA GLY A 82 10.68 -2.48 -12.97
C GLY A 82 11.32 -1.08 -13.03
N THR A 83 10.58 -0.08 -12.58
CA THR A 83 11.06 1.30 -12.46
C THR A 83 10.48 2.03 -11.26
N SER A 84 11.31 2.90 -10.70
CA SER A 84 10.95 3.90 -9.73
C SER A 84 10.90 5.26 -10.42
N ILE A 85 9.76 5.95 -10.34
CA ILE A 85 9.58 7.29 -10.91
C ILE A 85 9.24 8.25 -9.77
N LYS A 86 9.93 9.38 -9.72
CA LYS A 86 9.61 10.51 -8.86
C LYS A 86 9.32 11.73 -9.72
N ILE A 87 8.10 12.26 -9.61
CA ILE A 87 7.73 13.54 -10.19
C ILE A 87 7.80 14.58 -9.07
N ALA A 88 8.65 15.59 -9.24
CA ALA A 88 8.83 16.66 -8.28
C ALA A 88 9.30 17.95 -8.96
N PRO A 89 9.01 19.13 -8.38
CA PRO A 89 9.63 20.38 -8.81
C PRO A 89 11.13 20.35 -8.51
N VAL A 90 11.95 20.63 -9.50
CA VAL A 90 13.40 20.72 -9.40
C VAL A 90 13.86 22.13 -9.74
N THR A 91 14.76 22.66 -8.91
CA THR A 91 15.43 23.94 -9.13
C THR A 91 16.91 23.69 -9.39
N THR A 92 17.44 24.29 -10.45
CA THR A 92 18.87 24.31 -10.81
C THR A 92 19.31 25.75 -11.02
N GLU A 93 20.55 25.97 -11.42
CA GLU A 93 21.07 27.29 -11.78
C GLU A 93 20.38 27.90 -13.02
N LYS A 94 19.66 27.08 -13.81
CA LYS A 94 19.02 27.50 -15.07
C LYS A 94 17.50 27.56 -15.00
N VAL A 95 16.88 26.77 -14.13
CA VAL A 95 15.42 26.64 -14.03
C VAL A 95 14.97 26.66 -12.57
N GLN A 96 13.79 27.21 -12.32
CA GLN A 96 13.21 27.28 -10.99
C GLN A 96 11.91 26.49 -10.95
N ASN A 97 11.79 25.59 -9.96
CA ASN A 97 10.59 24.80 -9.67
C ASN A 97 10.00 24.09 -10.90
N GLN A 98 10.85 23.58 -11.78
CA GLN A 98 10.40 22.88 -12.97
C GLN A 98 9.92 21.47 -12.60
N ASP A 99 8.67 21.16 -12.88
CA ASP A 99 8.15 19.80 -12.75
C ASP A 99 8.98 18.85 -13.59
N THR A 100 9.64 17.92 -12.91
CA THR A 100 10.65 17.04 -13.50
C THR A 100 10.31 15.59 -13.19
N CYS A 101 10.39 14.75 -14.21
CA CYS A 101 10.33 13.30 -14.07
C CYS A 101 11.73 12.74 -13.83
N LEU A 102 11.97 12.25 -12.61
CA LEU A 102 13.20 11.59 -12.20
C LEU A 102 12.95 10.08 -12.20
N GLN A 103 13.52 9.37 -13.16
CA GLN A 103 13.29 7.93 -13.35
C GLN A 103 14.56 7.13 -13.05
N VAL A 104 14.40 6.04 -12.31
CA VAL A 104 15.44 5.04 -12.07
C VAL A 104 14.90 3.68 -12.50
N ASN A 105 15.59 3.02 -13.42
CA ASN A 105 15.23 1.67 -13.87
C ASN A 105 15.91 0.63 -12.99
N GLY A 106 15.21 -0.48 -12.72
CA GLY A 106 15.82 -1.64 -12.09
C GLY A 106 16.83 -2.31 -13.01
N THR A 107 17.60 -3.22 -12.43
CA THR A 107 18.54 -4.09 -13.15
C THR A 107 18.26 -5.55 -12.82
N LYS A 108 18.94 -6.47 -13.51
CA LYS A 108 18.83 -7.90 -13.23
C LYS A 108 19.19 -8.28 -11.78
N GLY A 109 20.12 -7.57 -11.15
CA GLY A 109 20.52 -7.80 -9.75
C GLY A 109 19.62 -7.08 -8.74
N GLU A 110 19.03 -5.96 -9.14
CA GLU A 110 18.23 -5.08 -8.29
C GLU A 110 16.96 -4.66 -9.03
N SER A 111 15.96 -5.54 -8.99
CA SER A 111 14.65 -5.25 -9.58
C SER A 111 13.83 -4.33 -8.67
N ILE A 112 13.03 -3.47 -9.29
CA ILE A 112 12.07 -2.62 -8.60
C ILE A 112 10.75 -3.39 -8.45
N ASN A 113 10.28 -3.47 -7.21
CA ASN A 113 9.00 -4.06 -6.84
C ASN A 113 8.03 -2.99 -6.32
N VAL A 114 6.76 -3.35 -6.26
CA VAL A 114 5.71 -2.48 -5.72
C VAL A 114 5.99 -2.17 -4.25
N GLN A 115 5.87 -0.90 -3.87
CA GLN A 115 6.05 -0.46 -2.49
C GLN A 115 4.72 -0.30 -1.77
N THR A 116 4.57 -1.01 -0.64
CA THR A 116 3.49 -0.82 0.36
C THR A 116 3.91 0.23 1.39
N VAL A 117 2.94 0.94 1.98
CA VAL A 117 3.14 1.84 3.13
C VAL A 117 2.72 1.20 4.46
N LEU A 118 2.05 0.05 4.40
CA LEU A 118 1.64 -0.71 5.56
C LEU A 118 2.75 -1.68 5.98
N PRO A 119 2.92 -1.93 7.29
CA PRO A 119 3.95 -2.83 7.80
C PRO A 119 3.70 -4.28 7.38
N ASP A 120 4.78 -5.04 7.27
CA ASP A 120 4.70 -6.50 7.17
C ASP A 120 4.24 -7.08 8.52
N MET A 121 3.19 -7.88 8.48
CA MET A 121 2.54 -8.44 9.66
C MET A 121 2.97 -9.88 9.97
N THR A 122 3.89 -10.47 9.18
CA THR A 122 4.27 -11.89 9.27
C THR A 122 4.76 -12.30 10.66
N ASP A 123 5.55 -11.44 11.32
CA ASP A 123 6.12 -11.70 12.64
C ASP A 123 5.35 -11.03 13.80
N PHE A 124 4.22 -10.37 13.50
CA PHE A 124 3.42 -9.69 14.51
C PHE A 124 2.60 -10.70 15.31
N LYS A 125 2.59 -10.53 16.64
CA LYS A 125 1.82 -11.34 17.57
C LYS A 125 0.93 -10.46 18.43
N TYR A 126 -0.27 -10.95 18.69
CA TYR A 126 -1.15 -10.33 19.65
C TYR A 126 -0.58 -10.48 21.08
N VAL A 127 -0.53 -9.36 21.81
CA VAL A 127 0.03 -9.29 23.18
C VAL A 127 -1.00 -8.95 24.25
N GLY A 128 -2.29 -8.93 23.89
CA GLY A 128 -3.40 -8.58 24.79
C GLY A 128 -4.03 -7.22 24.50
N GLU A 129 -5.15 -6.94 25.18
CA GLU A 129 -5.84 -5.66 25.09
C GLU A 129 -5.20 -4.64 26.05
N TYR A 130 -5.00 -3.42 25.58
CA TYR A 130 -4.59 -2.33 26.46
C TYR A 130 -5.82 -1.89 27.27
N HIS A 131 -5.81 -2.09 28.59
CA HIS A 131 -6.82 -1.56 29.52
C HIS A 131 -6.26 -0.30 30.19
N HIS A 132 -6.82 0.88 29.83
CA HIS A 132 -6.63 2.14 30.56
C HIS A 132 -7.56 2.20 31.78
#